data_AF-A0A6B3GND2-F1
#
_entry.id   AF-A0A6B3GND2-F1
#
_cell.length_a   1.000
_cell.length_b   1.000
_cell.length_c   1.000
_cell.angle_alpha   90.00
_cell.angle_beta   90.00
_cell.angle_gamma   90.00
#
_symmetry.space_group_name_H-M   'P 1'
#
loop_
_entity.id
_entity.type
_entity.pdbx_description
1 polymer ?
#
loop_
_entity_poly.entity_id
_entity_poly.type
_entity_poly.pdbx_seq_one_letter_code
_entity_poly.pdbx_strand_id
1 'polypeptide(L)'
;VLVGVTTNEDLERLHPAVVRPGRCLARIEVGPLTRQESVAWLGTDEGVGREGNSLAELYALRRGIGPASVPKQDTGADAGLYL
;
A
#
# COMPACT_ATOMS: atom_id res chain seq x y z
N VAL A 1 -10.09 -21.28 10.72
CA VAL A 1 -9.04 -20.89 9.73
C VAL A 1 -8.96 -19.38 9.69
N LEU A 2 -7.76 -18.81 9.62
CA LEU A 2 -7.55 -17.37 9.38
C LEU A 2 -7.06 -17.20 7.95
N VAL A 3 -7.55 -16.16 7.27
CA VAL A 3 -7.18 -15.84 5.88
C VAL A 3 -6.66 -14.41 5.85
N GLY A 4 -5.45 -14.22 5.34
CA GLY A 4 -4.88 -12.91 5.05
C GLY A 4 -5.10 -12.55 3.59
N VAL A 5 -5.62 -11.35 3.33
CA VAL A 5 -5.78 -10.79 1.99
C VAL A 5 -4.98 -9.50 1.92
N THR A 6 -4.16 -9.36 0.89
CA THR A 6 -3.39 -8.14 0.61
C THR A 6 -3.85 -7.55 -0.70
N THR A 7 -4.08 -6.25 -0.72
CA THR A 7 -4.44 -5.50 -1.93
C THR A 7 -3.80 -4.11 -1.86
N ASN A 8 -3.46 -3.56 -3.03
CA ASN A 8 -3.05 -2.16 -3.16
C ASN A 8 -4.26 -1.24 -3.47
N GLU A 9 -5.43 -1.83 -3.69
CA GLU A 9 -6.69 -1.09 -3.82
C GLU A 9 -7.27 -0.78 -2.45
N ASP A 10 -7.98 0.34 -2.35
CA ASP A 10 -8.73 0.70 -1.15
C ASP A 10 -9.69 -0.43 -0.77
N LEU A 11 -9.64 -0.84 0.51
CA LEU A 11 -10.49 -1.90 1.03
C LEU A 11 -11.98 -1.53 0.93
N GLU A 12 -12.33 -0.24 0.93
CA GLU A 12 -13.70 0.24 0.76
C GLU A 12 -14.25 -0.05 -0.65
N ARG A 13 -13.38 -0.29 -1.63
CA ARG A 13 -13.74 -0.70 -2.99
C ARG A 13 -13.97 -2.21 -3.11
N LEU A 14 -13.62 -3.00 -2.10
CA LEU A 14 -13.92 -4.43 -2.12
C LEU A 14 -15.42 -4.66 -1.97
N HIS A 15 -15.89 -5.73 -2.60
CA HIS A 15 -17.29 -6.14 -2.52
C HIS A 15 -17.75 -6.19 -1.04
N PRO A 16 -18.90 -5.58 -0.69
CA PRO A 16 -19.47 -5.65 0.66
C PRO A 16 -19.56 -7.06 1.26
N ALA A 17 -19.66 -8.11 0.44
CA ALA A 17 -19.61 -9.48 0.89
C ALA A 17 -18.29 -9.82 1.61
N VAL A 18 -17.16 -9.23 1.21
CA VAL A 18 -15.84 -9.45 1.81
C VAL A 18 -15.71 -8.69 3.14
N VAL A 19 -16.23 -7.46 3.21
CA VAL A 19 -16.04 -6.54 4.35
C VAL A 19 -17.18 -6.52 5.37
N ARG A 20 -18.25 -7.33 5.18
CA ARG A 20 -19.40 -7.36 6.10
C ARG A 20 -19.02 -7.74 7.55
N PRO A 21 -19.80 -7.29 8.56
CA PRO A 21 -19.60 -7.67 9.96
C PRO A 21 -19.50 -9.19 10.13
N GLY A 22 -18.52 -9.64 10.93
CA GLY A 22 -18.24 -11.05 11.18
C GLY A 22 -17.31 -11.74 10.18
N ARG A 23 -16.79 -11.04 9.16
CA ARG A 23 -15.75 -11.54 8.25
C ARG A 23 -14.39 -10.85 8.39
N CYS A 24 -14.38 -9.54 8.68
CA CYS A 24 -13.14 -8.79 8.84
C CYS A 24 -12.71 -8.74 10.32
N LEU A 25 -11.61 -9.41 10.66
CA LEU A 25 -11.03 -9.38 12.01
C LEU A 25 -10.27 -8.07 12.25
N ALA A 26 -9.51 -7.62 11.25
CA ALA A 26 -8.72 -6.40 11.32
C ALA A 26 -8.51 -5.84 9.90
N ARG A 27 -8.53 -4.51 9.79
CA ARG A 27 -8.06 -3.76 8.63
C ARG A 27 -6.72 -3.14 8.99
N ILE A 28 -5.69 -3.44 8.22
CA ILE A 28 -4.33 -2.93 8.43
C ILE A 28 -3.92 -2.18 7.18
N GLU A 29 -3.74 -0.87 7.32
CA GLU A 29 -3.22 -0.02 6.25
C GLU A 29 -1.71 0.07 6.36
N VAL A 30 -1.03 -0.07 5.22
CA VAL A 30 0.43 0.06 5.13
C VAL A 30 0.73 1.34 4.36
N GLY A 31 0.95 2.43 5.11
CA GLY A 31 1.37 3.72 4.56
C GLY A 31 2.87 3.78 4.24
N PRO A 32 3.37 4.97 3.87
CA PRO A 32 4.80 5.22 3.76
C PRO A 32 5.52 4.92 5.09
N LEU A 33 6.74 4.40 4.99
CA LEU A 33 7.62 4.26 6.15
C LEU A 33 8.15 5.63 6.51
N THR A 34 8.22 5.92 7.80
CA THR A 34 8.86 7.13 8.30
C THR A 34 10.32 7.19 7.84
N ARG A 35 10.94 8.37 7.90
CA ARG A 35 12.38 8.50 7.61
C ARG A 35 13.21 7.52 8.44
N GLN A 36 12.92 7.38 9.74
CA GLN A 36 13.67 6.47 10.61
C GLN A 36 13.56 5.01 10.17
N GLU A 37 12.35 4.55 9.85
CA GLU A 37 12.11 3.19 9.36
C GLU A 37 12.74 2.97 7.98
N SER A 38 12.69 3.98 7.12
CA SER A 38 13.31 3.95 5.78
C SER A 38 14.84 3.83 5.86
N VAL A 39 15.48 4.61 6.73
CA VAL A 39 16.93 4.52 6.99
C VAL A 39 17.28 3.15 7.58
N ALA A 40 16.48 2.65 8.53
CA ALA A 40 16.69 1.33 9.11
C ALA A 40 16.54 0.21 8.07
N TRP A 41 15.62 0.35 7.11
CA TRP A 41 15.41 -0.60 6.02
C TRP A 41 16.58 -0.61 5.02
N LEU A 42 17.06 0.57 4.60
CA LEU A 42 18.12 0.69 3.60
C LEU A 42 19.53 0.52 4.19
N GLY A 43 19.70 0.77 5.49
CA GLY A 43 21.01 0.84 6.15
C GLY A 43 21.79 2.12 5.84
N THR A 44 21.17 3.08 5.15
CA THR A 44 21.73 4.39 4.77
C THR A 44 20.60 5.41 4.69
N ASP A 45 20.93 6.70 4.82
CA ASP A 45 20.00 7.79 4.57
C ASP A 45 20.11 8.41 3.18
N GLU A 46 21.01 7.90 2.35
CA GLU A 46 21.13 8.27 0.94
C GLU A 46 19.83 7.97 0.18
N GLY A 47 19.27 9.00 -0.45
CA GLY A 47 18.02 8.90 -1.22
C GLY A 47 16.74 8.86 -0.39
N VAL A 48 16.83 8.85 0.95
CA VAL A 48 15.64 8.84 1.82
C VAL A 48 15.02 10.24 1.91
N GLY A 49 13.73 10.33 1.61
CA GLY A 49 12.94 11.57 1.70
C GLY A 49 12.83 12.09 3.14
N ARG A 50 12.52 13.39 3.32
CA ARG A 50 12.35 13.97 4.66
C ARG A 50 11.23 13.31 5.46
N GLU A 51 10.12 13.01 4.80
CA GLU A 51 8.97 12.32 5.38
C GLU A 51 9.13 10.79 5.39
N GLY A 52 10.23 10.28 4.83
CA GLY A 52 10.41 8.86 4.51
C GLY A 52 9.94 8.51 3.10
N ASN A 53 9.65 7.23 2.88
CA ASN A 53 9.42 6.68 1.55
C ASN A 53 8.33 5.60 1.55
N SER A 54 7.65 5.47 0.42
CA SER A 54 6.78 4.31 0.18
C SER A 54 7.59 3.02 0.04
N LEU A 55 6.97 1.87 0.28
CA LEU A 55 7.61 0.58 0.04
C LEU A 55 8.12 0.43 -1.40
N ALA A 56 7.40 0.95 -2.39
CA ALA A 56 7.80 0.91 -3.79
C ALA A 56 9.09 1.72 -4.03
N GLU A 57 9.17 2.93 -3.48
CA GLU A 57 10.38 3.77 -3.56
C GLU A 57 11.57 3.11 -2.86
N LEU A 58 11.36 2.50 -1.68
CA LEU A 58 12.42 1.79 -0.96
C LEU A 58 12.96 0.59 -1.75
N TYR A 59 12.08 -0.15 -2.43
CA TYR A 59 12.50 -1.21 -3.34
C TYR A 59 13.29 -0.66 -4.54
N ALA A 60 12.87 0.48 -5.10
CA ALA A 60 13.55 1.13 -6.20
C ALA A 60 14.96 1.60 -5.79
N LEU A 61 15.07 2.33 -4.67
CA LEU A 61 16.34 2.79 -4.10
C LEU A 61 17.29 1.61 -3.82
N ARG A 62 16.80 0.53 -3.19
CA ARG A 62 17.60 -0.67 -2.92
C ARG A 62 18.13 -1.36 -4.18
N ARG A 63 17.44 -1.18 -5.32
CA ARG A 63 17.84 -1.73 -6.62
C ARG A 63 18.64 -0.75 -7.47
N GLY A 64 18.84 0.49 -7.01
CA GLY A 64 19.50 1.56 -7.78
C GLY A 64 18.69 2.01 -9.00
N ILE A 65 17.38 1.80 -9.00
CA ILE A 65 16.47 2.23 -10.06
C ILE A 65 15.59 3.40 -9.57
N GLY A 66 15.17 4.27 -10.49
CA GLY A 66 14.22 5.33 -10.16
C GLY A 66 12.84 4.75 -9.79
N PRO A 67 12.03 5.47 -8.98
CA PRO A 67 10.70 5.03 -8.62
C PRO A 67 9.82 4.87 -9.87
N ALA A 68 9.02 3.80 -9.91
CA ALA A 68 8.07 3.59 -10.98
C ALA A 68 6.98 4.67 -10.95
N SER A 69 6.65 5.23 -12.11
CA SER A 69 5.51 6.15 -12.24
C SER A 69 4.21 5.38 -12.02
N VAL A 70 3.46 5.72 -10.98
CA VAL A 70 2.13 5.15 -10.74
C VAL A 70 1.10 5.95 -11.54
N PRO A 71 0.29 5.32 -12.41
CA PRO A 71 -0.84 5.99 -13.05
C PRO A 71 -1.80 6.53 -11.99
N LYS A 72 -2.33 7.74 -12.20
CA LYS A 72 -3.36 8.29 -11.32
C LYS A 72 -4.57 7.35 -11.34
N GLN A 73 -4.89 6.73 -10.20
CA GLN A 73 -6.11 5.94 -10.08
C GLN A 73 -7.31 6.89 -10.21
N ASP A 74 -8.09 6.74 -11.28
CA ASP A 74 -9.33 7.50 -11.44
C ASP A 74 -10.28 7.15 -10.30
N THR A 75 -10.86 8.19 -9.69
CA THR A 75 -11.91 8.07 -8.66
C THR A 75 -13.29 7.78 -9.28
N GLY A 76 -13.34 7.46 -10.58
CA GLY A 76 -14.55 7.22 -11.35
C GLY A 76 -15.15 5.84 -11.06
N ALA A 77 -16.39 5.86 -10.59
CA ALA A 77 -17.27 4.73 -10.38
C ALA A 77 -17.25 3.68 -11.50
N ASP A 78 -16.84 2.45 -11.17
CA ASP A 78 -17.48 1.19 -11.61
C ASP A 78 -16.79 -0.02 -10.94
N ALA A 79 -16.80 -0.03 -9.60
CA ALA A 79 -16.49 -1.25 -8.84
C ALA A 79 -17.79 -1.99 -8.51
N GLY A 80 -18.42 -2.56 -9.54
CA GLY A 80 -19.37 -3.66 -9.40
C GLY A 80 -20.84 -3.32 -9.62
N LEU A 81 -21.34 -3.66 -10.82
CA LEU A 81 -22.75 -3.96 -11.01
C LEU A 81 -23.02 -5.33 -10.36
N TYR A 82 -23.44 -5.34 -9.11
CA TYR A 82 -23.87 -6.54 -8.41
C TYR A 82 -25.37 -6.74 -8.65
N LEU A 83 -25.71 -7.55 -9.66
CA LEU A 83 -27.06 -8.11 -9.84
C LEU A 83 -27.34 -9.19 -8.80
#